data_AF-A0A7Y1TQK9-F1
#
_entry.id   AF-A0A7Y1TQK9-F1
#
_cell.length_a   1.000
_cell.length_b   1.000
_cell.length_c   1.000
_cell.angle_alpha   90.00
_cell.angle_beta   90.00
_cell.angle_gamma   90.00
#
_symmetry.space_group_name_H-M   'P 1'
#
loop_
_entity.id
_entity.type
_entity.pdbx_description
1 polymer ?
#
loop_
_entity_poly.entity_id
_entity_poly.type
_entity_poly.pdbx_seq_one_letter_code
_entity_poly.pdbx_strand_id
1 'polypeptide(L)'
;GDWAIAQLRDALHLAKTLGLPGEEWPILCALALALAGGGDHETAEAMIRDATGIVQRLAATIDDDDAVRQRFIDGAGSQTVISVA
;
A
#
# COMPACT_ATOMS: atom_id res chain seq x y z
N GLY A 1 -5.19 12.83 -11.22
CA GLY A 1 -4.66 14.14 -11.67
C GLY A 1 -3.43 14.50 -10.86
N ASP A 2 -2.50 15.27 -11.44
CA ASP A 2 -1.19 15.59 -10.84
C ASP A 2 -1.24 16.09 -9.39
N TRP A 3 -2.25 16.90 -9.02
CA TRP A 3 -2.39 17.37 -7.64
C TRP A 3 -2.66 16.24 -6.65
N ALA A 4 -3.48 15.25 -7.01
CA ALA A 4 -3.74 14.10 -6.14
C ALA A 4 -2.48 13.24 -5.94
N ILE A 5 -1.67 13.09 -6.99
CA ILE A 5 -0.37 12.39 -6.93
C ILE A 5 0.60 13.14 -6.01
N ALA A 6 0.65 14.46 -6.08
CA ALA A 6 1.47 15.28 -5.19
C ALA A 6 1.06 15.12 -3.71
N GLN A 7 -0.23 15.23 -3.41
CA GLN A 7 -0.75 15.04 -2.05
C GLN A 7 -0.43 13.65 -1.49
N LEU A 8 -0.55 12.60 -2.32
CA LEU A 8 -0.20 11.22 -1.92
C LEU A 8 1.30 11.06 -1.65
N ARG A 9 2.17 11.72 -2.43
CA ARG A 9 3.62 11.71 -2.19
C ARG A 9 3.99 12.41 -0.88
N ASP A 10 3.35 13.53 -0.57
CA ASP A 10 3.56 14.25 0.69
C ASP A 10 3.09 13.41 1.88
N ALA A 11 1.91 12.78 1.77
CA ALA A 11 1.40 11.88 2.79
C ALA A 11 2.32 10.67 2.99
N LEU A 12 2.84 10.09 1.91
CA LEU A 12 3.80 8.98 1.97
C LEU A 12 5.09 9.39 2.67
N HIS A 13 5.60 10.58 2.35
CA HIS A 13 6.79 11.13 3.01
C HIS A 13 6.56 11.31 4.51
N LEU A 14 5.41 11.84 4.91
CA LEU A 14 5.05 12.01 6.31
C LEU A 14 4.93 10.67 7.04
N ALA A 15 4.23 9.69 6.46
CA ALA A 15 4.08 8.36 7.05
C ALA A 15 5.43 7.66 7.26
N LYS A 16 6.33 7.75 6.27
CA LYS A 16 7.71 7.24 6.39
C LYS A 16 8.50 7.95 7.48
N THR A 17 8.40 9.27 7.55
CA THR A 17 9.08 10.10 8.56
C THR A 17 8.62 9.76 9.98
N LEU A 18 7.32 9.49 10.15
CA LEU A 18 6.74 9.13 11.44
C LEU A 18 6.89 7.63 11.78
N GLY A 19 7.42 6.82 10.86
CA GLY A 19 7.54 5.37 11.06
C GLY A 19 6.18 4.69 11.21
N LEU A 20 5.19 5.08 10.40
CA LEU A 20 3.82 4.56 10.41
C LEU A 20 3.61 3.57 9.26
N PRO A 21 4.10 2.31 9.37
CA PRO A 21 3.94 1.32 8.31
C PRO A 21 2.47 1.03 7.99
N GLY A 22 1.57 1.14 8.98
CA GLY A 22 0.13 0.97 8.78
C GLY A 22 -0.52 2.02 7.88
N GLU A 23 0.05 3.22 7.81
CA GLU A 23 -0.37 4.30 6.91
C GLU A 23 0.41 4.28 5.58
N GLU A 24 1.64 3.75 5.59
CA GLU A 24 2.51 3.72 4.42
C GLU A 24 1.96 2.81 3.30
N TRP A 25 1.56 1.58 3.61
CA TRP A 25 1.09 0.62 2.60
C TRP A 25 -0.19 1.05 1.85
N PRO A 26 -1.25 1.62 2.49
CA PRO A 26 -2.43 2.05 1.73
C PRO A 26 -2.12 3.27 0.85
N ILE A 27 -1.23 4.17 1.29
CA ILE A 27 -0.82 5.34 0.49
C ILE A 27 -0.03 4.88 -0.75
N LEU A 28 0.86 3.90 -0.61
CA LEU A 28 1.57 3.30 -1.74
C LEU A 28 0.60 2.69 -2.76
N CYS A 29 -0.42 1.95 -2.32
CA CYS A 29 -1.45 1.41 -3.21
C CYS A 29 -2.22 2.52 -3.95
N ALA A 30 -2.64 3.57 -3.24
CA ALA A 30 -3.33 4.71 -3.86
C ALA A 30 -2.47 5.44 -4.89
N LEU A 31 -1.17 5.59 -4.62
CA LEU A 31 -0.21 6.23 -5.53
C LEU A 31 0.05 5.35 -6.77
N ALA A 32 0.16 4.04 -6.59
CA ALA A 32 0.29 3.08 -7.68
C ALA A 32 -0.90 3.15 -8.65
N LEU A 33 -2.12 3.19 -8.12
CA LEU A 33 -3.35 3.32 -8.93
C LEU A 33 -3.37 4.62 -9.74
N ALA A 34 -3.01 5.74 -9.11
CA ALA A 34 -2.97 7.03 -9.79
C ALA A 34 -1.91 7.09 -10.90
N LEU A 35 -0.76 6.43 -10.72
CA LEU A 35 0.32 6.34 -11.71
C LEU A 35 -0.01 5.38 -12.85
N ALA A 36 -0.59 4.22 -12.56
CA ALA A 36 -1.08 3.28 -13.57
C ALA A 36 -2.13 3.93 -14.48
N GLY A 37 -3.07 4.67 -13.89
CA GLY A 37 -4.05 5.47 -14.66
C GLY A 37 -3.41 6.57 -15.53
N GLY A 38 -2.19 7.01 -15.19
CA GLY A 38 -1.38 7.93 -15.99
C GLY A 38 -0.43 7.25 -16.98
N GLY A 39 -0.39 5.91 -17.04
CA GLY A 39 0.46 5.13 -17.94
C GLY A 39 1.80 4.66 -17.35
N ASP A 40 2.15 5.08 -16.13
CA ASP A 40 3.41 4.73 -15.46
C ASP A 40 3.26 3.42 -14.67
N HIS A 41 3.16 2.33 -15.42
CA HIS A 41 2.91 0.98 -14.89
C HIS A 41 4.12 0.43 -14.11
N GLU A 42 5.34 0.72 -14.56
CA GLU A 42 6.57 0.24 -13.90
C GLU A 42 6.68 0.80 -12.47
N THR A 43 6.46 2.11 -12.32
CA THR A 43 6.48 2.74 -11.00
C THR A 43 5.32 2.25 -10.13
N ALA A 44 4.14 2.04 -10.71
CA ALA A 44 2.99 1.50 -10.00
C ALA A 44 3.27 0.09 -9.45
N GLU A 45 3.84 -0.80 -10.25
CA GLU A 45 4.20 -2.15 -9.81
C GLU A 45 5.25 -2.14 -8.69
N ALA A 46 6.24 -1.25 -8.76
CA ALA A 46 7.23 -1.10 -7.71
C ALA A 46 6.58 -0.69 -6.38
N MET A 47 5.63 0.26 -6.43
CA MET A 47 4.89 0.69 -5.23
C MET A 47 4.02 -0.40 -4.63
N ILE A 48 3.39 -1.24 -5.47
CA ILE A 48 2.61 -2.40 -4.98
C ILE A 48 3.53 -3.44 -4.32
N ARG A 49 4.73 -3.68 -4.86
CA ARG A 49 5.72 -4.56 -4.22
C ARG A 49 6.13 -4.04 -2.85
N ASP A 50 6.41 -2.74 -2.74
CA ASP A 50 6.76 -2.11 -1.47
C ASP A 50 5.62 -2.21 -0.43
N ALA A 51 4.38 -1.92 -0.85
CA ALA A 51 3.20 -2.05 -0.01
C ALA A 51 3.00 -3.50 0.48
N THR A 52 3.18 -4.48 -0.42
CA THR A 52 3.10 -5.90 -0.09
C THR A 52 4.13 -6.29 0.98
N GLY A 53 5.37 -5.81 0.83
CA GLY A 53 6.42 -6.06 1.81
C GLY A 53 6.11 -5.47 3.20
N ILE A 54 5.45 -4.31 3.25
CA ILE A 54 5.00 -3.71 4.52
C ILE A 54 3.89 -4.54 5.17
N VAL A 55 2.87 -4.93 4.39
CA VAL A 55 1.77 -5.77 4.88
C VAL A 55 2.30 -7.10 5.43
N GLN A 56 3.23 -7.74 4.72
CA GLN A 56 3.86 -8.98 5.19
C GLN A 56 4.61 -8.80 6.52
N ARG A 57 5.36 -7.70 6.67
CA ARG A 57 6.05 -7.38 7.93
C ARG A 57 5.07 -7.13 9.07
N LEU A 58 3.99 -6.38 8.83
CA LEU A 58 2.93 -6.14 9.82
C LEU A 58 2.24 -7.44 10.21
N ALA A 59 1.89 -8.27 9.24
CA ALA A 59 1.28 -9.57 9.46
C ALA A 59 2.19 -10.49 10.30
N ALA A 60 3.50 -10.45 10.08
CA ALA A 60 4.46 -11.22 10.87
C ALA A 60 4.53 -10.79 12.35
N THR A 61 4.09 -9.57 12.70
CA THR A 61 3.99 -9.13 14.12
C THR A 61 2.72 -9.60 14.84
N ILE A 62 1.76 -10.18 14.11
CA ILE A 62 0.59 -10.81 14.70
C ILE A 62 1.03 -12.22 15.11
N ASP A 63 1.31 -12.45 16.40
CA ASP A 63 1.65 -13.76 16.95
C ASP A 63 0.41 -14.63 17.27
N ASP A 64 0.62 -15.94 17.32
CA ASP A 64 -0.28 -17.03 17.78
C ASP A 64 -1.60 -17.32 17.02
N ASP A 65 -1.99 -16.52 16.03
CA ASP A 65 -3.20 -16.82 15.22
C ASP A 65 -2.96 -16.64 13.71
N ASP A 66 -2.58 -17.75 13.07
CA ASP A 66 -2.41 -17.84 11.61
C ASP A 66 -3.66 -17.41 10.83
N ALA A 67 -4.86 -17.62 11.38
CA ALA A 67 -6.11 -17.23 10.72
C ALA A 67 -6.33 -15.71 10.80
N VAL A 68 -5.96 -15.06 11.89
CA VAL A 68 -5.97 -13.59 12.02
C VAL A 68 -4.92 -12.98 11.09
N ARG A 69 -3.71 -13.55 11.06
CA ARG A 69 -2.65 -13.12 10.14
C ARG A 69 -3.11 -13.20 8.69
N GLN A 70 -3.70 -14.32 8.30
CA GLN A 70 -4.17 -14.52 6.93
C GLN A 70 -5.32 -13.57 6.58
N ARG A 71 -6.26 -13.32 7.49
CA ARG A 71 -7.34 -12.34 7.28
C ARG A 71 -6.82 -10.91 7.10
N PHE A 72 -5.77 -10.52 7.82
CA PHE A 72 -5.16 -9.21 7.63
C PHE A 72 -4.52 -9.08 6.24
N ILE A 73 -3.79 -10.11 5.80
CA ILE A 73 -3.19 -10.19 4.46
C ILE A 73 -4.29 -10.14 3.37
N ASP A 74 -5.34 -10.96 3.51
CA ASP A 74 -6.43 -11.04 2.54
C ASP A 74 -7.24 -9.73 2.47
N GLY A 75 -7.42 -9.05 3.61
CA GLY A 75 -8.05 -7.73 3.68
C GLY A 75 -7.24 -6.66 2.95
N ALA A 76 -5.92 -6.66 3.13
CA ALA A 76 -5.02 -5.76 2.40
C ALA A 76 -4.98 -6.07 0.89
N GLY A 77 -5.03 -7.36 0.54
CA GLY A 77 -5.17 -7.82 -0.84
C GLY A 77 -6.47 -7.36 -1.48
N SER A 78 -7.60 -7.47 -0.77
CA SER A 78 -8.93 -7.07 -1.25
C SER A 78 -9.06 -5.57 -1.48
N GLN A 79 -8.40 -4.74 -0.66
CA GLN A 79 -8.29 -3.29 -0.92
C GLN A 79 -7.50 -2.98 -2.21
N THR A 80 -6.56 -3.85 -2.58
CA THR A 80 -5.80 -3.74 -3.83
C THR A 80 -6.64 -4.16 -5.05
N VAL A 81 -7.56 -5.13 -4.90
CA VAL A 81 -8.40 -5.61 -6.02
C VAL A 81 -9.65 -4.74 -6.26
N ILE A 82 -10.22 -4.09 -5.24
CA ILE A 82 -11.45 -3.28 -5.38
C ILE A 82 -11.22 -1.96 -6.15
N SER A 83 -9.98 -1.61 -6.50
CA SER A 83 -9.69 -0.39 -7.29
C SER A 83 -9.11 -0.64 -8.69
N VAL A 84 -9.04 -1.89 -9.15
CA VAL A 84 -8.56 -2.27 -10.50
C VAL A 84 -9.67 -2.91 -11.37
N ALA A 85 -10.88 -3.09 -10.84
CA ALA A 85 -12.04 -3.59 -11.60
C ALA A 85 -12.97 -2.46 -12.06
#